data_AF-A0A673YWH7-F1
#
_entry.id   AF-A0A673YWH7-F1
#
_cell.length_a   1.000
_cell.length_b   1.000
_cell.length_c   1.000
_cell.angle_alpha   90.00
_cell.angle_beta   90.00
_cell.angle_gamma   90.00
#
_symmetry.space_group_name_H-M   'P 1'
#
loop_
_entity.id
_entity.type
_entity.pdbx_description
1 polymer ?
#
loop_
_entity_poly.entity_id
_entity_poly.type
_entity_poly.pdbx_seq_one_letter_code
_entity_poly.pdbx_strand_id
1 'polypeptide(L)'
;MSPAHSVNLLSSLLGAGASGALCFTVCRLAGPGPGAVLAGGVFAVSRLSWQWSVVAEVFSLNNLFVGLLFSLTTSFHCADSAPQRRKVAHWGALCCGLGLCNQHTLVLYAVVIIPWVLLQLYSHRELSVCGLMSLGLCFLGGLLPYVYLPISSYLNTARWSWGDQTSLSGLFTHLLRTEYGTFSLVHTSIHLPVPTCIIFEPVLSWRCLSFLSRRRRVVSWLLTAMLLLYSLFFAWRANLDISRPLLLGVVERFWLQSDAVVCVLAGLGLSWTHTGLERRLGHGGLWRAGGWLFTVGVLARMVLSNHRECDQSINSVVERFGRELLASVPPDSIILTRGDLPGNSLRYLHYCQGVRPDVHLVDQEMMTYSWYVAKLGQHHPGVNFPGLWWDPVHTEKKDTFSLEQFLSHNTQGAVLACIGLPNGDPSWERSFSRWPLGVCDHLVPAQEHFHPEEWARRTRYIYNWTEPHNSFHPGSWERVANEEMWQARMKTAFFLFDLAERIQGEGKARLFELSYTLYKEIVERHTDYPPNWDKNLALASERLLRSGKQGHSPDSLLTCSIQHFSLYLDKEPTDSQAPAIRTAVSHLLQERTRLRQKHTP
;
A
#
# COMPACT_ATOMS: atom_id res chain seq x y z
N MET A 1 -8.60 11.40 -21.26
CA MET A 1 -8.44 10.35 -20.23
C MET A 1 -7.84 10.99 -18.98
N SER A 2 -8.25 10.59 -17.78
CA SER A 2 -7.62 11.12 -16.56
C SER A 2 -6.17 10.62 -16.45
N PRO A 3 -5.26 11.33 -15.74
CA PRO A 3 -3.88 10.89 -15.60
C PRO A 3 -3.75 9.48 -15.01
N ALA A 4 -4.56 9.13 -14.00
CA ALA A 4 -4.56 7.77 -13.44
C ALA A 4 -4.95 6.71 -14.48
N HIS A 5 -5.94 6.98 -15.33
CA HIS A 5 -6.36 6.03 -16.37
C HIS A 5 -5.28 5.84 -17.44
N SER A 6 -4.57 6.91 -17.82
CA SER A 6 -3.44 6.82 -18.76
C SER A 6 -2.28 6.00 -18.19
N VAL A 7 -1.93 6.20 -16.92
CA VAL A 7 -0.87 5.42 -16.24
C VAL A 7 -1.32 3.97 -16.04
N ASN A 8 -2.59 3.73 -15.73
CA ASN A 8 -3.15 2.39 -15.62
C ASN A 8 -3.04 1.60 -16.94
N LEU A 9 -3.43 2.22 -18.06
CA LEU A 9 -3.28 1.64 -19.39
C LEU A 9 -1.81 1.35 -19.70
N LEU A 10 -0.90 2.27 -19.36
CA LEU A 10 0.54 2.04 -19.51
C LEU A 10 1.00 0.83 -18.70
N SER A 11 0.63 0.72 -17.41
CA SER A 11 0.93 -0.46 -16.58
C SER A 11 0.42 -1.75 -17.22
N SER A 12 -0.81 -1.76 -17.73
CA SER A 12 -1.41 -2.94 -18.36
C SER A 12 -0.68 -3.35 -19.64
N LEU A 13 -0.28 -2.39 -20.47
CA LEU A 13 0.50 -2.64 -21.69
C LEU A 13 1.91 -3.16 -21.34
N LEU A 14 2.56 -2.62 -20.31
CA LEU A 14 3.86 -3.08 -19.83
C LEU A 14 3.78 -4.50 -19.26
N GLY A 15 2.74 -4.81 -18.46
CA GLY A 15 2.46 -6.15 -17.95
C GLY A 15 2.20 -7.16 -19.07
N ALA A 16 1.43 -6.78 -20.09
CA ALA A 16 1.24 -7.61 -21.29
C ALA A 16 2.55 -7.83 -22.06
N GLY A 17 3.38 -6.78 -22.19
CA GLY A 17 4.72 -6.87 -22.76
C GLY A 17 5.64 -7.83 -22.00
N ALA A 18 5.61 -7.80 -20.67
CA ALA A 18 6.34 -8.72 -19.81
C ALA A 18 5.93 -10.18 -20.10
N SER A 19 4.63 -10.46 -20.10
CA SER A 19 4.08 -11.78 -20.44
C SER A 19 4.50 -12.25 -21.84
N GLY A 20 4.50 -11.34 -22.82
CA GLY A 20 5.00 -11.60 -24.17
C GLY A 20 6.49 -11.97 -24.20
N ALA A 21 7.31 -11.27 -23.41
CA ALA A 21 8.74 -11.54 -23.30
C ALA A 21 9.03 -12.89 -22.60
N LEU A 22 8.24 -13.28 -21.59
CA LEU A 22 8.34 -14.62 -20.98
C LEU A 22 7.95 -15.73 -21.96
N CYS A 23 6.87 -15.53 -22.73
CA CYS A 23 6.49 -16.45 -23.82
C CYS A 23 7.61 -16.57 -24.87
N PHE A 24 8.17 -15.43 -25.30
CA PHE A 24 9.27 -15.39 -26.26
C PHE A 24 10.51 -16.14 -25.75
N THR A 25 10.85 -16.00 -24.47
CA THR A 25 11.96 -16.71 -23.82
C THR A 25 11.83 -18.22 -23.99
N VAL A 26 10.63 -18.78 -23.75
CA VAL A 26 10.37 -20.22 -23.92
C VAL A 26 10.34 -20.61 -25.40
N CYS A 27 9.69 -19.82 -26.25
CA CYS A 27 9.70 -20.01 -27.71
C CYS A 27 11.12 -20.11 -28.26
N ARG A 28 12.04 -19.29 -27.76
CA ARG A 28 13.41 -19.28 -28.28
C ARG A 28 14.20 -20.53 -27.88
N LEU A 29 13.98 -21.04 -26.67
CA LEU A 29 14.70 -22.19 -26.13
C LEU A 29 14.12 -23.55 -26.54
N ALA A 30 12.79 -23.65 -26.64
CA ALA A 30 12.08 -24.91 -26.83
C ALA A 30 11.19 -24.94 -28.09
N GLY A 31 11.02 -23.81 -28.79
CA GLY A 31 10.13 -23.67 -29.93
C GLY A 31 8.72 -23.21 -29.53
N PRO A 32 7.91 -22.76 -30.52
CA PRO A 32 6.53 -22.35 -30.27
C PRO A 32 5.65 -23.54 -29.90
N GLY A 33 4.82 -23.38 -28.87
CA GLY A 33 3.94 -24.46 -28.41
C GLY A 33 3.22 -24.18 -27.09
N PRO A 34 2.55 -25.20 -26.52
CA PRO A 34 1.74 -25.03 -25.31
C PRO A 34 2.55 -24.58 -24.09
N GLY A 35 3.83 -24.96 -23.99
CA GLY A 35 4.69 -24.50 -22.90
C GLY A 35 5.06 -23.02 -22.97
N ALA A 36 5.20 -22.45 -24.17
CA ALA A 36 5.45 -21.01 -24.32
C ALA A 36 4.22 -20.18 -23.93
N VAL A 37 3.03 -20.62 -24.38
CA VAL A 37 1.75 -20.02 -23.96
C VAL A 37 1.51 -20.22 -22.47
N LEU A 38 1.91 -21.35 -21.88
CA LEU A 38 1.83 -21.56 -20.44
C LEU A 38 2.65 -20.52 -19.68
N ALA A 39 3.92 -20.30 -20.06
CA ALA A 39 4.80 -19.36 -19.36
C ALA A 39 4.26 -17.92 -19.38
N GLY A 40 3.93 -17.39 -20.56
CA GLY A 40 3.38 -16.03 -20.66
C GLY A 40 1.96 -15.93 -20.11
N GLY A 41 1.12 -16.93 -20.37
CA GLY A 41 -0.28 -16.94 -19.98
C GLY A 41 -0.48 -17.08 -18.48
N VAL A 42 0.20 -18.04 -17.82
CA VAL A 42 0.10 -18.24 -16.37
C VAL A 42 0.60 -17.00 -15.64
N PHE A 43 1.68 -16.38 -16.11
CA PHE A 43 2.14 -15.11 -15.56
C PHE A 43 1.07 -14.03 -15.72
N ALA A 44 0.50 -13.85 -16.92
CA ALA A 44 -0.52 -12.84 -17.19
C ALA A 44 -1.78 -12.98 -16.33
N VAL A 45 -2.26 -14.21 -16.09
CA VAL A 45 -3.50 -14.48 -15.35
C VAL A 45 -3.26 -14.88 -13.90
N SER A 46 -2.01 -14.88 -13.43
CA SER A 46 -1.69 -15.02 -12.01
C SER A 46 -2.24 -13.82 -11.25
N ARG A 47 -2.85 -14.07 -10.09
CA ARG A 47 -3.45 -13.03 -9.25
C ARG A 47 -2.49 -11.86 -9.03
N LEU A 48 -1.25 -12.15 -8.64
CA LEU A 48 -0.27 -11.14 -8.30
C LEU A 48 0.12 -10.28 -9.51
N SER A 49 0.47 -10.90 -10.64
CA SER A 49 0.87 -10.15 -11.84
C SER A 49 -0.28 -9.36 -12.44
N TRP A 50 -1.50 -9.93 -12.48
CA TRP A 50 -2.69 -9.22 -12.96
C TRP A 50 -2.97 -8.00 -12.09
N GLN A 51 -3.07 -8.18 -10.77
CA GLN A 51 -3.37 -7.09 -9.84
C GLN A 51 -2.40 -5.91 -9.99
N TRP A 52 -1.10 -6.16 -10.13
CA TRP A 52 -0.10 -5.09 -10.31
C TRP A 52 0.01 -4.56 -11.74
N SER A 53 -0.62 -5.21 -12.72
CA SER A 53 -0.77 -4.71 -14.09
C SER A 53 -1.94 -3.74 -14.25
N VAL A 54 -2.93 -3.81 -13.35
CA VAL A 54 -4.10 -2.91 -13.33
C VAL A 54 -4.00 -1.83 -12.25
N VAL A 55 -2.79 -1.53 -11.77
CA VAL A 55 -2.51 -0.46 -10.79
C VAL A 55 -1.30 0.36 -11.26
N ALA A 56 -1.30 1.66 -10.96
CA ALA A 56 -0.22 2.58 -11.28
C ALA A 56 0.95 2.43 -10.28
N GLU A 57 1.75 1.39 -10.47
CA GLU A 57 2.87 1.01 -9.59
C GLU A 57 4.11 0.63 -10.43
N VAL A 58 5.29 0.61 -9.78
CA VAL A 58 6.59 0.38 -10.44
C VAL A 58 6.78 -1.05 -10.98
N PHE A 59 5.92 -1.98 -10.58
CA PHE A 59 6.11 -3.42 -10.81
C PHE A 59 5.94 -3.84 -12.26
N SER A 60 4.98 -3.27 -12.99
CA SER A 60 4.73 -3.67 -14.39
C SER A 60 5.88 -3.33 -15.32
N LEU A 61 6.49 -2.16 -15.13
CA LEU A 61 7.70 -1.77 -15.85
C LEU A 61 8.89 -2.67 -15.48
N ASN A 62 9.04 -3.00 -14.19
CA ASN A 62 10.08 -3.94 -13.75
C ASN A 62 9.89 -5.33 -14.39
N ASN A 63 8.67 -5.86 -14.37
CA ASN A 63 8.36 -7.16 -14.95
C ASN A 63 8.70 -7.19 -16.44
N LEU A 64 8.50 -6.09 -17.17
CA LEU A 64 8.95 -5.97 -18.55
C LEU A 64 10.48 -6.05 -18.65
N PHE A 65 11.23 -5.31 -17.83
CA PHE A 65 12.70 -5.40 -17.82
C PHE A 65 13.20 -6.80 -17.46
N VAL A 66 12.58 -7.49 -16.51
CA VAL A 66 12.87 -8.89 -16.18
C VAL A 66 12.58 -9.81 -17.37
N GLY A 67 11.44 -9.67 -18.02
CA GLY A 67 11.08 -10.45 -19.20
C GLY A 67 12.03 -10.20 -20.39
N LEU A 68 12.41 -8.95 -20.61
CA LEU A 68 13.43 -8.57 -21.62
C LEU A 68 14.79 -9.16 -21.27
N LEU A 69 15.19 -9.14 -20.00
CA LEU A 69 16.44 -9.73 -19.54
C LEU A 69 16.48 -11.24 -19.80
N PHE A 70 15.37 -11.96 -19.59
CA PHE A 70 15.27 -13.39 -19.93
C PHE A 70 15.31 -13.62 -21.44
N SER A 71 14.61 -12.78 -22.21
CA SER A 71 14.59 -12.82 -23.68
C SER A 71 15.97 -12.55 -24.29
N LEU A 72 16.72 -11.61 -23.71
CA LEU A 72 18.08 -11.27 -24.13
C LEU A 72 19.07 -12.35 -23.71
N THR A 73 18.93 -12.92 -22.51
CA THR A 73 19.76 -14.05 -22.05
C THR A 73 19.62 -15.27 -22.96
N THR A 74 18.39 -15.61 -23.33
CA THR A 74 18.12 -16.70 -24.28
C THR A 74 18.59 -16.39 -25.68
N SER A 75 18.39 -15.16 -26.16
CA SER A 75 18.89 -14.72 -27.46
C SER A 75 20.41 -14.74 -27.54
N PHE A 76 21.11 -14.39 -26.46
CA PHE A 76 22.56 -14.46 -26.36
C PHE A 76 23.04 -15.93 -26.38
N HIS A 77 22.37 -16.81 -25.63
CA HIS A 77 22.67 -18.24 -25.63
C HIS A 77 22.47 -18.91 -27.00
N CYS A 78 21.43 -18.49 -27.74
CA CYS A 78 21.07 -19.02 -29.05
C CYS A 78 21.74 -18.27 -30.22
N ALA A 79 22.63 -17.31 -29.97
CA ALA A 79 23.30 -16.56 -31.03
C ALA A 79 24.46 -17.37 -31.63
N ASP A 80 24.42 -17.59 -32.94
CA ASP A 80 25.40 -18.43 -33.64
C ASP A 80 26.67 -17.65 -34.03
N SER A 81 26.56 -16.33 -34.23
CA SER A 81 27.66 -15.48 -34.67
C SER A 81 28.16 -14.49 -33.60
N ALA A 82 29.46 -14.16 -33.66
CA ALA A 82 30.08 -13.19 -32.77
C ALA A 82 29.42 -11.78 -32.83
N PRO A 83 29.09 -11.22 -34.02
CA PRO A 83 28.40 -9.94 -34.10
C PRO A 83 27.02 -9.95 -33.44
N GLN A 84 26.30 -11.06 -33.54
CA GLN A 84 24.98 -11.22 -32.91
C GLN A 84 25.11 -11.31 -31.39
N ARG A 85 26.04 -12.12 -30.86
CA ARG A 85 26.34 -12.18 -29.41
C ARG A 85 26.69 -10.80 -28.87
N ARG A 86 27.58 -10.09 -29.56
CA ARG A 86 27.96 -8.71 -29.19
C ARG A 86 26.75 -7.79 -29.16
N LYS A 87 25.92 -7.77 -30.22
CA LYS A 87 24.71 -6.94 -30.28
C LYS A 87 23.76 -7.21 -29.12
N VAL A 88 23.48 -8.48 -28.83
CA VAL A 88 22.58 -8.85 -27.72
C VAL A 88 23.17 -8.47 -26.36
N ALA A 89 24.48 -8.62 -26.16
CA ALA A 89 25.14 -8.20 -24.92
C ALA A 89 25.05 -6.68 -24.68
N HIS A 90 25.12 -5.85 -25.73
CA HIS A 90 24.95 -4.39 -25.61
C HIS A 90 23.52 -4.01 -25.23
N TRP A 91 22.52 -4.66 -25.85
CA TRP A 91 21.12 -4.48 -25.45
C TRP A 91 20.87 -4.97 -24.02
N GLY A 92 21.50 -6.08 -23.61
CA GLY A 92 21.46 -6.57 -22.24
C GLY A 92 22.05 -5.56 -21.25
N ALA A 93 23.21 -4.99 -21.55
CA ALA A 93 23.84 -3.97 -20.72
C ALA A 93 22.95 -2.73 -20.56
N LEU A 94 22.38 -2.23 -21.66
CA LEU A 94 21.43 -1.12 -21.64
C LEU A 94 20.18 -1.44 -20.81
N CYS A 95 19.61 -2.63 -21.00
CA CYS A 95 18.43 -3.10 -20.25
C CYS A 95 18.71 -3.20 -18.74
N CYS A 96 19.89 -3.67 -18.33
CA CYS A 96 20.29 -3.69 -16.93
C CYS A 96 20.37 -2.27 -16.34
N GLY A 97 20.94 -1.31 -17.08
CA GLY A 97 20.99 0.10 -16.64
C GLY A 97 19.58 0.69 -16.48
N LEU A 98 18.74 0.59 -17.50
CA LEU A 98 17.36 1.08 -17.46
C LEU A 98 16.53 0.44 -16.36
N GLY A 99 16.67 -0.88 -16.18
CA GLY A 99 15.97 -1.61 -15.14
C GLY A 99 16.36 -1.20 -13.72
N LEU A 100 17.63 -0.85 -13.49
CA LEU A 100 18.10 -0.30 -12.22
C LEU A 100 17.59 1.13 -11.96
N CYS A 101 17.22 1.88 -12.99
CA CYS A 101 16.51 3.16 -12.82
C CYS A 101 15.06 3.00 -12.35
N ASN A 102 14.44 1.85 -12.62
CA ASN A 102 13.08 1.56 -12.17
C ASN A 102 13.06 0.89 -10.79
N GLN A 103 13.81 -0.21 -10.62
CA GLN A 103 13.82 -0.94 -9.36
C GLN A 103 15.14 -1.70 -9.14
N HIS A 104 15.78 -1.42 -8.00
CA HIS A 104 17.12 -1.92 -7.67
C HIS A 104 17.20 -3.44 -7.54
N THR A 105 16.09 -4.12 -7.28
CA THR A 105 16.02 -5.57 -7.10
C THR A 105 16.52 -6.35 -8.31
N LEU A 106 16.49 -5.76 -9.51
CA LEU A 106 17.05 -6.35 -10.73
C LEU A 106 18.55 -6.65 -10.61
N VAL A 107 19.29 -5.95 -9.72
CA VAL A 107 20.71 -6.21 -9.47
C VAL A 107 20.97 -7.67 -9.09
N LEU A 108 20.04 -8.31 -8.38
CA LEU A 108 20.14 -9.72 -7.97
C LEU A 108 20.19 -10.65 -9.17
N TYR A 109 19.51 -10.32 -10.27
CA TYR A 109 19.59 -11.08 -11.52
C TYR A 109 20.83 -10.71 -12.32
N ALA A 110 21.16 -9.41 -12.38
CA ALA A 110 22.34 -8.92 -13.10
C ALA A 110 23.65 -9.55 -12.57
N VAL A 111 23.79 -9.74 -11.26
CA VAL A 111 24.96 -10.37 -10.62
C VAL A 111 25.14 -11.84 -11.06
N VAL A 112 24.08 -12.54 -11.45
CA VAL A 112 24.16 -13.91 -11.98
C VAL A 112 24.48 -13.91 -13.49
N ILE A 113 23.84 -13.01 -14.26
CA ILE A 113 23.93 -13.00 -15.72
C ILE A 113 25.26 -12.43 -16.20
N ILE A 114 25.71 -11.31 -15.63
CA ILE A 114 26.90 -10.59 -16.12
C ILE A 114 28.15 -11.48 -16.10
N PRO A 115 28.49 -12.18 -14.99
CA PRO A 115 29.65 -13.07 -14.98
C PRO A 115 29.52 -14.19 -16.01
N TRP A 116 28.32 -14.76 -16.18
CA TRP A 116 28.08 -15.79 -17.19
C TRP A 116 28.30 -15.27 -18.62
N VAL A 117 27.77 -14.09 -18.97
CA VAL A 117 27.97 -13.47 -20.29
C VAL A 117 29.45 -13.20 -20.55
N LEU A 118 30.16 -12.63 -19.57
CA LEU A 118 31.59 -12.34 -19.70
C LEU A 118 32.42 -13.63 -19.86
N LEU A 119 32.08 -14.69 -19.12
CA LEU A 119 32.72 -15.99 -19.26
C LEU A 119 32.50 -16.60 -20.64
N GLN A 120 31.30 -16.47 -21.21
CA GLN A 120 31.02 -16.94 -22.58
C GLN A 120 31.80 -16.14 -23.62
N LEU A 121 31.81 -14.81 -23.53
CA LEU A 121 32.60 -13.96 -24.43
C LEU A 121 34.09 -14.27 -24.33
N TYR A 122 34.60 -14.52 -23.12
CA TYR A 122 35.98 -14.94 -22.91
C TYR A 122 36.27 -16.31 -23.53
N SER A 123 35.41 -17.30 -23.29
CA SER A 123 35.56 -18.66 -23.84
C SER A 123 35.52 -18.68 -25.36
N HIS A 124 34.80 -17.77 -25.99
CA HIS A 124 34.75 -17.61 -27.45
C HIS A 124 35.87 -16.71 -28.00
N ARG A 125 36.77 -16.19 -27.15
CA ARG A 125 37.83 -15.22 -27.50
C ARG A 125 37.28 -13.92 -28.12
N GLU A 126 36.08 -13.53 -27.71
CA GLU A 126 35.36 -12.33 -28.17
C GLU A 126 35.47 -11.17 -27.18
N LEU A 127 35.97 -11.44 -25.96
CA LEU A 127 36.17 -10.44 -24.94
C LEU A 127 37.44 -9.63 -25.21
N SER A 128 37.30 -8.31 -25.28
CA SER A 128 38.40 -7.35 -25.41
C SER A 128 38.18 -6.18 -24.46
N VAL A 129 39.23 -5.42 -24.16
CA VAL A 129 39.14 -4.20 -23.32
C VAL A 129 38.16 -3.20 -23.94
N CYS A 130 38.27 -2.94 -25.25
CA CYS A 130 37.34 -2.08 -25.98
C CYS A 130 35.90 -2.61 -25.93
N GLY A 131 35.71 -3.93 -26.03
CA GLY A 131 34.41 -4.56 -25.90
C GLY A 131 33.80 -4.38 -24.50
N LEU A 132 34.61 -4.54 -23.46
CA LEU A 132 34.19 -4.32 -22.06
C LEU A 132 33.83 -2.86 -21.81
N MET A 133 34.64 -1.91 -22.29
CA MET A 133 34.33 -0.48 -22.23
C MET A 133 33.03 -0.14 -22.94
N SER A 134 32.81 -0.71 -24.13
CA SER A 134 31.58 -0.52 -24.91
C SER A 134 30.34 -1.05 -24.16
N LEU A 135 30.43 -2.22 -23.53
CA LEU A 135 29.36 -2.74 -22.67
C LEU A 135 29.12 -1.84 -21.46
N GLY A 136 30.19 -1.34 -20.83
CA GLY A 136 30.11 -0.37 -19.73
C GLY A 136 29.40 0.92 -20.15
N LEU A 137 29.74 1.47 -21.32
CA LEU A 137 29.08 2.66 -21.88
C LEU A 137 27.59 2.42 -22.16
N CYS A 138 27.21 1.24 -22.68
CA CYS A 138 25.80 0.90 -22.86
C CYS A 138 25.04 0.80 -21.53
N PHE A 139 25.65 0.20 -20.50
CA PHE A 139 25.07 0.14 -19.17
C PHE A 139 24.90 1.54 -18.56
N LEU A 140 25.93 2.39 -18.64
CA LEU A 140 25.86 3.79 -18.20
C LEU A 140 24.83 4.59 -18.99
N GLY A 141 24.70 4.34 -20.29
CA GLY A 141 23.64 4.91 -21.12
C GLY A 141 22.23 4.54 -20.63
N GLY A 142 22.06 3.36 -20.04
CA GLY A 142 20.81 2.96 -19.41
C GLY A 142 20.52 3.69 -18.10
N LEU A 143 21.54 4.26 -17.44
CA LEU A 143 21.39 5.05 -16.21
C LEU A 143 21.04 6.53 -16.47
N LEU A 144 20.98 6.96 -17.74
CA LEU A 144 20.64 8.33 -18.11
C LEU A 144 19.33 8.86 -17.49
N PRO A 145 18.26 8.07 -17.28
CA PRO A 145 17.06 8.57 -16.61
C PRO A 145 17.33 9.16 -15.21
N TYR A 146 18.37 8.72 -14.49
CA TYR A 146 18.71 9.31 -13.18
C TYR A 146 19.18 10.77 -13.28
N VAL A 147 19.64 11.22 -14.46
CA VAL A 147 20.01 12.64 -14.68
C VAL A 147 18.80 13.56 -14.55
N TYR A 148 17.58 13.05 -14.75
CA TYR A 148 16.36 13.83 -14.53
C TYR A 148 16.21 14.30 -13.09
N LEU A 149 16.64 13.50 -12.10
CA LEU A 149 16.46 13.82 -10.68
C LEU A 149 17.16 15.12 -10.26
N PRO A 150 18.49 15.32 -10.47
CA PRO A 150 19.14 16.57 -10.11
C PRO A 150 18.62 17.76 -10.92
N ILE A 151 18.29 17.57 -12.21
CA ILE A 151 17.71 18.63 -13.05
C ILE A 151 16.36 19.08 -12.48
N SER A 152 15.46 18.13 -12.19
CA SER A 152 14.14 18.42 -11.62
C SER A 152 14.26 19.06 -10.24
N SER A 153 15.17 18.59 -9.38
CA SER A 153 15.38 19.15 -8.04
C SER A 153 15.96 20.58 -8.08
N TYR A 154 16.81 20.88 -9.08
CA TYR A 154 17.36 22.22 -9.29
C TYR A 154 16.29 23.20 -9.80
N LEU A 155 15.48 22.79 -10.78
CA LEU A 155 14.41 23.61 -11.32
C LEU A 155 13.28 23.84 -10.29
N ASN A 156 13.04 22.88 -9.39
CA ASN A 156 12.03 22.91 -8.34
C ASN A 156 10.63 23.34 -8.84
N THR A 157 10.24 22.91 -10.04
CA THR A 157 8.93 23.19 -10.65
C THR A 157 7.86 22.18 -10.24
N ALA A 158 8.28 20.97 -9.83
CA ALA A 158 7.38 19.96 -9.33
C ALA A 158 6.84 20.38 -7.96
N ARG A 159 5.51 20.45 -7.83
CA ARG A 159 4.82 20.76 -6.55
C ARG A 159 5.00 19.68 -5.48
N TRP A 160 5.57 18.55 -5.87
CA TRP A 160 5.90 17.45 -4.96
C TRP A 160 7.14 16.72 -5.47
N SER A 161 8.07 16.41 -4.55
CA SER A 161 9.22 15.56 -4.79
C SER A 161 9.61 14.84 -3.49
N TRP A 162 10.37 13.75 -3.60
CA TRP A 162 10.95 13.06 -2.44
C TRP A 162 12.45 13.34 -2.37
N GLY A 163 12.91 14.03 -1.33
CA GLY A 163 14.33 14.37 -1.15
C GLY A 163 14.79 15.60 -1.93
N ASP A 164 16.02 16.05 -1.64
CA ASP A 164 16.73 17.07 -2.41
C ASP A 164 17.95 16.47 -3.12
N GLN A 165 17.87 16.37 -4.45
CA GLN A 165 18.96 15.86 -5.30
C GLN A 165 19.83 16.95 -5.95
N THR A 166 19.82 18.19 -5.45
CA THR A 166 20.68 19.26 -6.00
C THR A 166 22.17 19.08 -5.70
N SER A 167 22.51 18.26 -4.70
CA SER A 167 23.88 17.90 -4.36
C SER A 167 24.16 16.43 -4.68
N LEU A 168 25.44 16.09 -4.87
CA LEU A 168 25.86 14.68 -5.02
C LEU A 168 25.49 13.85 -3.78
N SER A 169 25.64 14.41 -2.59
CA SER A 169 25.24 13.75 -1.33
C SER A 169 23.76 13.38 -1.35
N GLY A 170 22.89 14.36 -1.65
CA GLY A 170 21.45 14.13 -1.73
C GLY A 170 21.03 13.16 -2.83
N LEU A 171 21.72 13.19 -3.98
CA LEU A 171 21.53 12.19 -5.03
C LEU A 171 21.88 10.78 -4.52
N PHE A 172 23.00 10.60 -3.84
CA PHE A 172 23.36 9.29 -3.26
C PHE A 172 22.43 8.87 -2.13
N THR A 173 21.96 9.79 -1.27
CA THR A 173 20.95 9.52 -0.25
C THR A 173 19.66 8.96 -0.88
N HIS A 174 19.20 9.57 -1.97
CA HIS A 174 18.03 9.10 -2.71
C HIS A 174 18.29 7.76 -3.40
N LEU A 175 19.38 7.65 -4.16
CA LEU A 175 19.74 6.41 -4.87
C LEU A 175 19.89 5.25 -3.89
N LEU A 176 20.63 5.41 -2.80
CA LEU A 176 20.82 4.35 -1.82
C LEU A 176 19.61 4.13 -0.92
N ARG A 177 18.55 4.94 -1.06
CA ARG A 177 17.34 4.87 -0.22
C ARG A 177 17.70 4.94 1.27
N THR A 178 18.66 5.79 1.62
CA THR A 178 19.21 5.84 2.99
C THR A 178 18.14 6.19 4.02
N GLU A 179 17.19 7.06 3.65
CA GLU A 179 16.05 7.46 4.50
C GLU A 179 15.11 6.29 4.87
N TYR A 180 15.13 5.20 4.09
CA TYR A 180 14.37 3.97 4.37
C TYR A 180 15.20 2.89 5.08
N GLY A 181 16.50 3.13 5.31
CA GLY A 181 17.43 2.15 5.89
C GLY A 181 18.11 1.22 4.88
N THR A 182 18.27 1.66 3.62
CA THR A 182 18.96 1.02 2.46
C THR A 182 18.51 -0.40 2.10
N PHE A 183 18.61 -1.34 3.04
CA PHE A 183 18.22 -2.73 2.90
C PHE A 183 16.93 -3.08 3.66
N SER A 184 16.36 -2.17 4.45
CA SER A 184 15.10 -2.39 5.17
C SER A 184 13.89 -2.11 4.27
N LEU A 185 12.80 -2.88 4.42
CA LEU A 185 11.53 -2.55 3.76
C LEU A 185 10.85 -1.38 4.47
N VAL A 186 10.89 -1.39 5.81
CA VAL A 186 10.43 -0.30 6.68
C VAL A 186 11.42 -0.12 7.84
N HIS A 187 11.57 1.11 8.32
CA HIS A 187 12.55 1.51 9.33
C HIS A 187 12.26 0.94 10.74
N THR A 188 11.03 0.50 11.02
CA THR A 188 10.61 -0.11 12.29
C THR A 188 10.67 -1.65 12.21
N SER A 189 11.53 -2.22 13.04
CA SER A 189 11.95 -3.62 13.04
C SER A 189 10.97 -4.52 13.81
N ILE A 190 10.23 -5.36 13.08
CA ILE A 190 9.74 -6.63 13.61
C ILE A 190 10.17 -7.72 12.61
N HIS A 191 11.21 -8.47 12.96
CA HIS A 191 11.62 -9.64 12.19
C HIS A 191 10.76 -10.84 12.60
N LEU A 192 9.76 -11.18 11.80
CA LEU A 192 9.21 -12.54 11.82
C LEU A 192 9.86 -13.30 10.66
N PRO A 193 10.34 -14.53 10.86
CA PRO A 193 10.73 -15.39 9.76
C PRO A 193 9.49 -15.62 8.89
N VAL A 194 9.52 -15.18 7.63
CA VAL A 194 8.52 -15.59 6.65
C VAL A 194 8.60 -17.11 6.57
N PRO A 195 7.50 -17.86 6.76
CA PRO A 195 7.56 -19.30 6.65
C PRO A 195 8.07 -19.65 5.25
N THR A 196 9.21 -20.31 5.23
CA THR A 196 9.92 -20.88 4.07
C THR A 196 9.05 -21.84 3.23
N CYS A 197 7.82 -22.12 3.67
CA CYS A 197 6.88 -23.05 3.05
C CYS A 197 6.29 -22.59 1.71
N ILE A 198 6.29 -21.30 1.36
CA ILE A 198 5.72 -20.84 0.07
C ILE A 198 6.71 -21.02 -1.09
N ILE A 199 8.00 -21.22 -0.82
CA ILE A 199 9.08 -21.19 -1.84
C ILE A 199 9.35 -22.58 -2.45
N PHE A 200 8.90 -23.68 -1.82
CA PHE A 200 9.41 -25.03 -2.15
C PHE A 200 8.48 -25.97 -2.93
N GLU A 201 7.19 -25.67 -3.09
CA GLU A 201 6.26 -26.58 -3.78
C GLU A 201 6.44 -26.70 -5.32
N PRO A 202 6.97 -25.72 -6.09
CA PRO A 202 7.27 -25.97 -7.50
C PRO A 202 8.65 -26.63 -7.72
N VAL A 203 9.56 -26.58 -6.73
CA VAL A 203 10.93 -27.11 -6.85
C VAL A 203 10.95 -28.64 -6.91
N LEU A 204 9.91 -29.32 -6.40
CA LEU A 204 9.82 -30.78 -6.43
C LEU A 204 9.49 -31.37 -7.82
N SER A 205 9.23 -30.54 -8.83
CA SER A 205 9.19 -30.96 -10.24
C SER A 205 10.59 -31.14 -10.88
N TRP A 206 11.65 -31.17 -10.07
CA TRP A 206 13.06 -31.36 -10.47
C TRP A 206 13.34 -32.63 -11.27
N ARG A 207 12.50 -33.67 -11.12
CA ARG A 207 12.75 -35.00 -11.72
C ARG A 207 12.59 -35.05 -13.24
N CYS A 208 12.10 -33.99 -13.89
CA CYS A 208 11.99 -33.91 -15.36
C CYS A 208 13.26 -33.38 -16.06
N LEU A 209 14.24 -32.81 -15.35
CA LEU A 209 15.49 -32.28 -15.94
C LEU A 209 16.56 -33.35 -16.24
N SER A 210 16.37 -34.58 -15.76
CA SER A 210 17.33 -35.69 -15.91
C SER A 210 17.48 -36.20 -17.35
N PHE A 211 16.61 -35.78 -18.28
CA PHE A 211 16.58 -36.26 -19.67
C PHE A 211 17.12 -35.28 -20.72
N LEU A 212 17.84 -34.22 -20.32
CA LEU A 212 18.28 -33.17 -21.26
C LEU A 212 19.78 -33.11 -21.54
N SER A 213 20.14 -32.78 -22.78
CA SER A 213 21.50 -32.45 -23.23
C SER A 213 22.11 -31.30 -22.40
N ARG A 214 23.42 -31.35 -22.13
CA ARG A 214 24.17 -30.36 -21.30
C ARG A 214 23.98 -28.89 -21.74
N ARG A 215 23.84 -28.64 -23.05
CA ARG A 215 23.67 -27.30 -23.64
C ARG A 215 22.32 -26.65 -23.31
N ARG A 216 21.22 -27.42 -23.30
CA ARG A 216 19.86 -26.91 -23.01
C ARG A 216 19.63 -26.58 -21.52
N ARG A 217 20.52 -27.04 -20.64
CA ARG A 217 20.39 -26.87 -19.18
C ARG A 217 20.95 -25.54 -18.66
N VAL A 218 21.84 -24.87 -19.41
CA VAL A 218 22.57 -23.70 -18.90
C VAL A 218 21.62 -22.56 -18.52
N VAL A 219 20.70 -22.17 -19.42
CA VAL A 219 19.77 -21.07 -19.13
C VAL A 219 18.81 -21.44 -18.00
N SER A 220 18.33 -22.69 -17.94
CA SER A 220 17.50 -23.14 -16.79
C SER A 220 18.26 -23.05 -15.48
N TRP A 221 19.53 -23.44 -15.44
CA TRP A 221 20.36 -23.30 -14.24
C TRP A 221 20.58 -21.85 -13.84
N LEU A 222 20.78 -20.95 -14.81
CA LEU A 222 20.88 -19.51 -14.53
C LEU A 222 19.58 -18.98 -13.94
N LEU A 223 18.44 -19.32 -14.53
CA LEU A 223 17.12 -18.95 -14.02
C LEU A 223 16.89 -19.50 -12.61
N THR A 224 17.22 -20.76 -12.35
CA THR A 224 17.13 -21.35 -11.00
C THR A 224 18.06 -20.65 -10.01
N ALA A 225 19.30 -20.31 -10.39
CA ALA A 225 20.21 -19.56 -9.54
C ALA A 225 19.68 -18.16 -9.22
N MET A 226 19.09 -17.47 -10.19
CA MET A 226 18.41 -16.19 -10.00
C MET A 226 17.23 -16.31 -9.04
N LEU A 227 16.36 -17.31 -9.22
CA LEU A 227 15.23 -17.58 -8.34
C LEU A 227 15.67 -17.82 -6.90
N LEU A 228 16.70 -18.65 -6.69
CA LEU A 228 17.22 -18.96 -5.36
C LEU A 228 17.84 -17.72 -4.72
N LEU A 229 18.72 -17.00 -5.42
CA LEU A 229 19.36 -15.79 -4.90
C LEU A 229 18.33 -14.74 -4.50
N TYR A 230 17.36 -14.47 -5.36
CA TYR A 230 16.31 -13.48 -5.12
C TYR A 230 15.40 -13.88 -3.96
N SER A 231 14.91 -15.13 -3.98
CA SER A 231 13.98 -15.61 -2.94
C SER A 231 14.65 -15.67 -1.57
N LEU A 232 15.92 -16.10 -1.51
CA LEU A 232 16.69 -16.09 -0.26
C LEU A 232 16.96 -14.67 0.24
N PHE A 233 17.28 -13.73 -0.65
CA PHE A 233 17.49 -12.33 -0.29
C PHE A 233 16.22 -11.72 0.34
N PHE A 234 15.05 -11.92 -0.28
CA PHE A 234 13.80 -11.39 0.25
C PHE A 234 13.31 -12.13 1.50
N ALA A 235 13.47 -13.45 1.58
CA ALA A 235 13.17 -14.19 2.79
C ALA A 235 14.04 -13.72 3.97
N TRP A 236 15.31 -13.35 3.72
CA TRP A 236 16.21 -12.79 4.72
C TRP A 236 15.86 -11.34 5.12
N ARG A 237 15.39 -10.52 4.17
CA ARG A 237 15.14 -9.08 4.39
C ARG A 237 13.70 -8.72 4.72
N ALA A 238 12.74 -9.64 4.58
CA ALA A 238 11.36 -9.40 4.97
C ALA A 238 11.26 -9.06 6.47
N ASN A 239 10.99 -7.79 6.77
CA ASN A 239 10.95 -7.24 8.13
C ASN A 239 9.60 -6.57 8.46
N LEU A 240 8.53 -7.06 7.83
CA LEU A 240 7.16 -6.59 8.03
C LEU A 240 6.35 -7.61 8.84
N ASP A 241 5.46 -7.11 9.69
CA ASP A 241 4.53 -7.94 10.47
C ASP A 241 3.43 -8.50 9.57
N ILE A 242 3.62 -9.75 9.13
CA ILE A 242 2.69 -10.48 8.25
C ILE A 242 1.37 -10.85 8.94
N SER A 243 1.24 -10.67 10.25
CA SER A 243 -0.06 -10.82 10.93
C SER A 243 -1.06 -9.75 10.52
N ARG A 244 -0.57 -8.60 10.02
CA ARG A 244 -1.40 -7.52 9.48
C ARG A 244 -1.67 -7.76 7.99
N PRO A 245 -2.93 -7.96 7.57
CA PRO A 245 -3.26 -8.29 6.18
C PRO A 245 -2.75 -7.29 5.13
N LEU A 246 -2.76 -5.99 5.45
CA LEU A 246 -2.23 -4.95 4.56
C LEU A 246 -0.73 -5.11 4.34
N LEU A 247 0.04 -5.40 5.40
CA LEU A 247 1.49 -5.58 5.32
C LEU A 247 1.86 -6.89 4.62
N LEU A 248 1.06 -7.95 4.80
CA LEU A 248 1.18 -9.18 4.00
C LEU A 248 1.07 -8.86 2.50
N GLY A 249 0.06 -8.07 2.10
CA GLY A 249 -0.12 -7.63 0.72
C GLY A 249 1.02 -6.73 0.20
N VAL A 250 1.82 -6.10 1.06
CA VAL A 250 3.06 -5.40 0.68
C VAL A 250 4.20 -6.39 0.44
N VAL A 251 4.35 -7.40 1.29
CA VAL A 251 5.36 -8.46 1.12
C VAL A 251 5.09 -9.29 -0.14
N GLU A 252 3.84 -9.59 -0.44
CA GLU A 252 3.42 -10.40 -1.60
C GLU A 252 3.96 -9.85 -2.92
N ARG A 253 4.01 -8.52 -3.09
CA ARG A 253 4.45 -7.85 -4.33
C ARG A 253 5.90 -8.16 -4.70
N PHE A 254 6.73 -8.44 -3.70
CA PHE A 254 8.14 -8.76 -3.93
C PHE A 254 8.33 -10.14 -4.55
N TRP A 255 7.31 -11.01 -4.61
CA TRP A 255 7.42 -12.34 -5.22
C TRP A 255 7.23 -12.35 -6.74
N LEU A 256 6.82 -11.23 -7.36
CA LEU A 256 6.57 -11.12 -8.80
C LEU A 256 7.74 -11.60 -9.69
N GLN A 257 8.98 -11.29 -9.33
CA GLN A 257 10.14 -11.70 -10.12
C GLN A 257 10.39 -13.21 -10.00
N SER A 258 10.22 -13.77 -8.80
CA SER A 258 10.28 -15.22 -8.58
C SER A 258 9.21 -15.94 -9.40
N ASP A 259 7.98 -15.41 -9.42
CA ASP A 259 6.88 -15.96 -10.23
C ASP A 259 7.20 -15.96 -11.72
N ALA A 260 7.82 -14.89 -12.24
CA ALA A 260 8.26 -14.82 -13.63
C ALA A 260 9.24 -15.96 -13.98
N VAL A 261 10.20 -16.25 -13.10
CA VAL A 261 11.14 -17.38 -13.29
C VAL A 261 10.40 -18.72 -13.26
N VAL A 262 9.54 -18.93 -12.26
CA VAL A 262 8.76 -20.17 -12.11
C VAL A 262 7.90 -20.42 -13.34
N CYS A 263 7.23 -19.39 -13.88
CA CYS A 263 6.43 -19.49 -15.10
C CYS A 263 7.26 -19.94 -16.31
N VAL A 264 8.45 -19.35 -16.51
CA VAL A 264 9.36 -19.74 -17.60
C VAL A 264 9.86 -21.17 -17.43
N LEU A 265 10.27 -21.57 -16.21
CA LEU A 265 10.72 -22.93 -15.93
C LEU A 265 9.60 -23.96 -16.13
N ALA A 266 8.36 -23.64 -15.73
CA ALA A 266 7.19 -24.48 -15.97
C ALA A 266 6.91 -24.64 -17.47
N GLY A 267 6.98 -23.55 -18.24
CA GLY A 267 6.81 -23.58 -19.70
C GLY A 267 7.89 -24.39 -20.42
N LEU A 268 9.15 -24.27 -19.99
CA LEU A 268 10.25 -25.11 -20.48
C LEU A 268 10.03 -26.59 -20.10
N GLY A 269 9.61 -26.84 -18.87
CA GLY A 269 9.25 -28.17 -18.37
C GLY A 269 8.22 -28.84 -19.26
N LEU A 270 7.08 -28.18 -19.52
CA LEU A 270 6.02 -28.70 -20.38
C LEU A 270 6.49 -28.93 -21.84
N SER A 271 7.32 -28.03 -22.36
CA SER A 271 7.83 -28.15 -23.73
C SER A 271 8.75 -29.35 -23.88
N TRP A 272 9.62 -29.57 -22.89
CA TRP A 272 10.58 -30.67 -22.91
C TRP A 272 9.97 -32.01 -22.55
N THR A 273 8.95 -32.06 -21.69
CA THR A 273 8.26 -33.31 -21.36
C THR A 273 7.54 -33.89 -22.57
N HIS A 274 6.75 -33.10 -23.32
CA HIS A 274 6.08 -33.65 -24.50
C HIS A 274 7.08 -34.04 -25.60
N THR A 275 8.15 -33.27 -25.79
CA THR A 275 9.21 -33.61 -26.75
C THR A 275 9.94 -34.89 -26.34
N GLY A 276 10.15 -35.08 -25.04
CA GLY A 276 10.75 -36.29 -24.47
C GLY A 276 9.85 -37.52 -24.60
N LEU A 277 8.54 -37.35 -24.39
CA LEU A 277 7.53 -38.40 -24.58
C LEU A 277 7.41 -38.81 -26.04
N GLU A 278 7.38 -37.85 -26.97
CA GLU A 278 7.37 -38.12 -28.40
C GLU A 278 8.59 -38.96 -28.82
N ARG A 279 9.79 -38.60 -28.35
CA ARG A 279 11.02 -39.35 -28.63
C ARG A 279 11.02 -40.78 -28.10
N ARG A 280 10.26 -41.07 -27.03
CA ARG A 280 10.24 -42.38 -26.36
C ARG A 280 9.09 -43.27 -26.78
N LEU A 281 7.91 -42.69 -26.91
CA LEU A 281 6.63 -43.39 -27.05
C LEU A 281 5.97 -43.12 -28.43
N GLY A 282 6.60 -42.32 -29.29
CA GLY A 282 5.98 -41.84 -30.53
C GLY A 282 4.78 -40.93 -30.27
N HIS A 283 3.89 -40.81 -31.26
CA HIS A 283 2.61 -40.09 -31.14
C HIS A 283 2.73 -38.60 -30.77
N GLY A 284 3.64 -37.85 -31.42
CA GLY A 284 3.87 -36.41 -31.14
C GLY A 284 2.60 -35.55 -31.16
N GLY A 285 1.64 -35.85 -32.04
CA GLY A 285 0.34 -35.18 -32.10
C GLY A 285 -0.47 -35.32 -30.81
N LEU A 286 -0.49 -36.52 -30.20
CA LEU A 286 -1.20 -36.79 -28.94
C LEU A 286 -0.60 -36.01 -27.77
N TRP A 287 0.73 -36.05 -27.62
CA TRP A 287 1.42 -35.36 -26.53
C TRP A 287 1.31 -33.84 -26.65
N ARG A 288 1.38 -33.32 -27.88
CA ARG A 288 1.19 -31.89 -28.15
C ARG A 288 -0.25 -31.45 -27.87
N ALA A 289 -1.24 -32.25 -28.26
CA ALA A 289 -2.66 -32.00 -27.94
C ALA A 289 -2.90 -32.03 -26.43
N GLY A 290 -2.35 -33.02 -25.73
CA GLY A 290 -2.39 -33.10 -24.26
C GLY A 290 -1.75 -31.89 -23.58
N GLY A 291 -0.62 -31.41 -24.10
CA GLY A 291 0.01 -30.17 -23.62
C GLY A 291 -0.87 -28.93 -23.81
N TRP A 292 -1.57 -28.80 -24.95
CA TRP A 292 -2.52 -27.71 -25.16
C TRP A 292 -3.74 -27.79 -24.25
N LEU A 293 -4.33 -28.99 -24.08
CA LEU A 293 -5.44 -29.21 -23.15
C LEU A 293 -5.05 -28.83 -21.72
N PHE A 294 -3.85 -29.23 -21.28
CA PHE A 294 -3.31 -28.84 -19.99
C PHE A 294 -3.15 -27.32 -19.88
N THR A 295 -2.49 -26.67 -20.84
CA THR A 295 -2.28 -25.21 -20.83
C THR A 295 -3.62 -24.46 -20.80
N VAL A 296 -4.56 -24.80 -21.69
CA VAL A 296 -5.88 -24.16 -21.73
C VAL A 296 -6.65 -24.42 -20.43
N GLY A 297 -6.61 -25.64 -19.90
CA GLY A 297 -7.27 -25.98 -18.63
C GLY A 297 -6.73 -25.17 -17.44
N VAL A 298 -5.40 -25.03 -17.33
CA VAL A 298 -4.76 -24.22 -16.28
C VAL A 298 -5.13 -22.74 -16.44
N LEU A 299 -5.04 -22.18 -17.64
CA LEU A 299 -5.38 -20.78 -17.88
C LEU A 299 -6.86 -20.50 -17.60
N ALA A 300 -7.76 -21.36 -18.06
CA ALA A 300 -9.20 -21.23 -17.78
C ALA A 300 -9.48 -21.28 -16.27
N ARG A 301 -8.87 -22.24 -15.55
CA ARG A 301 -9.00 -22.35 -14.09
C ARG A 301 -8.54 -21.07 -13.38
N MET A 302 -7.38 -20.53 -13.76
CA MET A 302 -6.80 -19.33 -13.14
C MET A 302 -7.58 -18.05 -13.46
N VAL A 303 -8.06 -17.89 -14.70
CA VAL A 303 -8.93 -16.76 -15.05
C VAL A 303 -10.21 -16.83 -14.23
N LEU A 304 -10.87 -17.99 -14.16
CA LEU A 304 -12.10 -18.15 -13.38
C LEU A 304 -11.89 -17.92 -11.88
N SER A 305 -10.73 -18.28 -11.32
CA SER A 305 -10.44 -18.05 -9.90
C SER A 305 -10.06 -16.61 -9.58
N ASN A 306 -9.33 -15.94 -10.47
CA ASN A 306 -8.69 -14.66 -10.17
C ASN A 306 -9.46 -13.44 -10.71
N HIS A 307 -10.31 -13.62 -11.74
CA HIS A 307 -11.01 -12.51 -12.40
C HIS A 307 -11.79 -11.63 -11.43
N ARG A 308 -12.58 -12.23 -10.52
CA ARG A 308 -13.41 -11.46 -9.57
C ARG A 308 -12.59 -10.56 -8.65
N GLU A 309 -11.39 -10.99 -8.27
CA GLU A 309 -10.51 -10.23 -7.37
C GLU A 309 -9.69 -9.18 -8.13
N CYS A 310 -9.26 -9.50 -9.35
CA CYS A 310 -8.46 -8.61 -10.18
C CYS A 310 -9.28 -7.61 -11.01
N ASP A 311 -10.60 -7.78 -11.12
CA ASP A 311 -11.49 -6.83 -11.78
C ASP A 311 -11.67 -5.58 -10.89
N GLN A 312 -11.03 -4.49 -11.33
CA GLN A 312 -11.05 -3.18 -10.67
C GLN A 312 -11.80 -2.14 -11.50
N SER A 313 -12.60 -2.57 -12.49
CA SER A 313 -13.25 -1.69 -13.48
C SER A 313 -14.22 -0.66 -12.87
N ILE A 314 -14.83 -0.98 -11.74
CA ILE A 314 -15.77 -0.11 -11.01
C ILE A 314 -15.18 0.45 -9.70
N ASN A 315 -13.91 0.20 -9.40
CA ASN A 315 -13.34 0.61 -8.12
C ASN A 315 -12.99 2.11 -8.14
N SER A 316 -13.79 2.89 -7.39
CA SER A 316 -13.56 4.32 -7.17
C SER A 316 -13.47 4.67 -5.68
N VAL A 317 -13.25 3.69 -4.80
CA VAL A 317 -13.43 3.85 -3.35
C VAL A 317 -12.44 4.87 -2.78
N VAL A 318 -11.15 4.74 -3.10
CA VAL A 318 -10.09 5.66 -2.64
C VAL A 318 -10.24 7.05 -3.28
N GLU A 319 -10.69 7.12 -4.53
CA GLU A 319 -10.99 8.40 -5.17
C GLU A 319 -12.14 9.12 -4.45
N ARG A 320 -13.25 8.42 -4.20
CA ARG A 320 -14.39 8.98 -3.46
C ARG A 320 -13.99 9.39 -2.06
N PHE A 321 -13.16 8.59 -1.36
CA PHE A 321 -12.63 8.94 -0.05
C PHE A 321 -11.92 10.31 -0.10
N GLY A 322 -10.98 10.49 -1.03
CA GLY A 322 -10.27 11.77 -1.18
C GLY A 322 -11.20 12.94 -1.53
N ARG A 323 -12.22 12.72 -2.38
CA ARG A 323 -13.20 13.75 -2.75
C ARG A 323 -14.09 14.16 -1.58
N GLU A 324 -14.58 13.21 -0.79
CA GLU A 324 -15.39 13.47 0.40
C GLU A 324 -14.59 14.26 1.44
N LEU A 325 -13.31 13.89 1.64
CA LEU A 325 -12.40 14.65 2.52
C LEU A 325 -12.23 16.08 2.02
N LEU A 326 -11.82 16.27 0.76
CA LEU A 326 -11.64 17.61 0.17
C LEU A 326 -12.94 18.43 0.14
N ALA A 327 -14.11 17.82 -0.01
CA ALA A 327 -15.38 18.53 0.01
C ALA A 327 -15.77 19.00 1.44
N SER A 328 -15.33 18.27 2.46
CA SER A 328 -15.72 18.54 3.86
C SER A 328 -14.96 19.68 4.55
N VAL A 329 -13.78 20.05 4.03
CA VAL A 329 -12.92 21.06 4.66
C VAL A 329 -13.32 22.49 4.27
N PRO A 330 -13.17 23.48 5.17
CA PRO A 330 -13.41 24.88 4.83
C PRO A 330 -12.53 25.38 3.67
N PRO A 331 -12.91 26.48 3.00
CA PRO A 331 -12.03 27.19 2.06
C PRO A 331 -10.70 27.60 2.70
N ASP A 332 -9.64 27.66 1.88
CA ASP A 332 -8.31 28.16 2.27
C ASP A 332 -7.69 27.46 3.50
N SER A 333 -8.01 26.17 3.68
CA SER A 333 -7.54 25.36 4.82
C SER A 333 -6.17 24.72 4.57
N ILE A 334 -5.38 24.57 5.65
CA ILE A 334 -4.18 23.74 5.68
C ILE A 334 -4.56 22.34 6.13
N ILE A 335 -4.28 21.34 5.30
CA ILE A 335 -4.54 19.93 5.58
C ILE A 335 -3.22 19.23 5.88
N LEU A 336 -3.03 18.85 7.13
CA LEU A 336 -1.94 18.02 7.60
C LEU A 336 -2.24 16.55 7.27
N THR A 337 -1.61 16.02 6.22
CA THR A 337 -1.77 14.62 5.80
C THR A 337 -0.80 13.70 6.53
N ARG A 338 -1.25 12.47 6.83
CA ARG A 338 -0.43 11.44 7.47
C ARG A 338 -0.61 10.10 6.77
N GLY A 339 0.52 9.46 6.46
CA GLY A 339 0.55 8.16 5.80
C GLY A 339 0.02 8.18 4.36
N ASP A 340 0.06 7.00 3.74
CA ASP A 340 -0.14 6.86 2.29
C ASP A 340 -1.57 7.17 1.83
N LEU A 341 -2.60 6.84 2.61
CA LEU A 341 -3.99 6.95 2.17
C LEU A 341 -4.40 8.42 1.91
N PRO A 342 -4.43 9.32 2.91
CA PRO A 342 -4.78 10.72 2.67
C PRO A 342 -3.67 11.43 1.88
N GLY A 343 -2.40 11.09 2.11
CA GLY A 343 -1.27 11.69 1.41
C GLY A 343 -1.34 11.48 -0.12
N ASN A 344 -1.47 10.25 -0.60
CA ASN A 344 -1.48 9.97 -2.04
C ASN A 344 -2.81 10.34 -2.70
N SER A 345 -3.96 10.06 -2.05
CA SER A 345 -5.28 10.33 -2.64
C SER A 345 -5.53 11.83 -2.81
N LEU A 346 -5.24 12.64 -1.80
CA LEU A 346 -5.43 14.09 -1.86
C LEU A 346 -4.44 14.75 -2.82
N ARG A 347 -3.16 14.34 -2.82
CA ARG A 347 -2.16 14.87 -3.77
C ARG A 347 -2.55 14.63 -5.22
N TYR A 348 -3.04 13.43 -5.56
CA TYR A 348 -3.51 13.15 -6.92
C TYR A 348 -4.70 14.05 -7.31
N LEU A 349 -5.72 14.13 -6.46
CA LEU A 349 -6.91 14.94 -6.74
C LEU A 349 -6.56 16.43 -6.86
N HIS A 350 -5.73 16.95 -5.96
CA HIS A 350 -5.38 18.35 -5.91
C HIS A 350 -4.36 18.75 -6.99
N TYR A 351 -3.21 18.06 -7.09
CA TYR A 351 -2.15 18.45 -8.03
C TYR A 351 -2.38 17.96 -9.47
N CYS A 352 -3.00 16.81 -9.67
CA CYS A 352 -3.19 16.25 -11.02
C CYS A 352 -4.58 16.54 -11.61
N GLN A 353 -5.63 16.66 -10.77
CA GLN A 353 -6.99 16.96 -11.23
C GLN A 353 -7.47 18.37 -10.90
N GLY A 354 -6.70 19.16 -10.14
CA GLY A 354 -7.07 20.54 -9.80
C GLY A 354 -8.27 20.63 -8.86
N VAL A 355 -8.56 19.60 -8.07
CA VAL A 355 -9.66 19.61 -7.09
C VAL A 355 -9.26 20.43 -5.87
N ARG A 356 -10.10 21.39 -5.48
CA ARG A 356 -9.86 22.30 -4.34
C ARG A 356 -8.48 22.97 -4.42
N PRO A 357 -8.19 23.80 -5.45
CA PRO A 357 -6.89 24.46 -5.59
C PRO A 357 -6.62 25.48 -4.47
N ASP A 358 -7.63 25.81 -3.68
CA ASP A 358 -7.60 26.73 -2.53
C ASP A 358 -6.99 26.10 -1.26
N VAL A 359 -6.93 24.78 -1.14
CA VAL A 359 -6.38 24.14 0.08
C VAL A 359 -4.88 23.89 -0.03
N HIS A 360 -4.20 23.84 1.11
CA HIS A 360 -2.77 23.53 1.19
C HIS A 360 -2.55 22.15 1.80
N LEU A 361 -1.94 21.23 1.04
CA LEU A 361 -1.62 19.88 1.51
C LEU A 361 -0.21 19.84 2.09
N VAL A 362 -0.09 19.70 3.41
CA VAL A 362 1.20 19.65 4.11
C VAL A 362 1.37 18.26 4.74
N ASP A 363 2.47 17.59 4.43
CA ASP A 363 2.69 16.22 4.89
C ASP A 363 3.46 16.19 6.21
N GLN A 364 2.81 15.62 7.23
CA GLN A 364 3.32 15.56 8.61
C GLN A 364 4.66 14.83 8.69
N GLU A 365 4.83 13.72 7.98
CA GLU A 365 6.05 12.93 8.03
C GLU A 365 7.17 13.63 7.24
N MET A 366 6.81 14.25 6.11
CA MET A 366 7.81 14.95 5.29
C MET A 366 8.36 16.21 5.96
N MET A 367 7.54 16.91 6.75
CA MET A 367 7.99 18.07 7.54
C MET A 367 9.16 17.76 8.48
N THR A 368 9.40 16.49 8.83
CA THR A 368 10.54 16.09 9.67
C THR A 368 11.88 16.08 8.95
N TYR A 369 11.87 16.15 7.61
CA TYR A 369 13.09 16.21 6.81
C TYR A 369 13.49 17.67 6.54
N SER A 370 14.76 17.99 6.76
CA SER A 370 15.33 19.33 6.54
C SER A 370 15.18 19.86 5.11
N TRP A 371 15.10 18.96 4.13
CA TRP A 371 14.91 19.34 2.74
C TRP A 371 13.46 19.76 2.42
N TYR A 372 12.47 19.32 3.19
CA TYR A 372 11.05 19.50 2.85
C TYR A 372 10.65 20.97 2.89
N VAL A 373 10.88 21.66 4.01
CA VAL A 373 10.49 23.08 4.13
C VAL A 373 11.27 23.93 3.13
N ALA A 374 12.57 23.69 3.01
CA ALA A 374 13.44 24.42 2.09
C ALA A 374 13.03 24.26 0.61
N LYS A 375 12.55 23.07 0.20
CA LYS A 375 12.17 22.78 -1.19
C LYS A 375 10.70 23.01 -1.50
N LEU A 376 9.83 22.51 -0.63
CA LEU A 376 8.39 22.45 -0.87
C LEU A 376 7.62 23.57 -0.19
N GLY A 377 8.19 24.24 0.81
CA GLY A 377 7.56 25.40 1.47
C GLY A 377 7.16 26.50 0.49
N GLN A 378 7.98 26.76 -0.54
CA GLN A 378 7.67 27.75 -1.60
C GLN A 378 6.43 27.40 -2.45
N HIS A 379 6.02 26.12 -2.49
CA HIS A 379 4.83 25.66 -3.21
C HIS A 379 3.56 25.74 -2.35
N HIS A 380 3.67 26.22 -1.10
CA HIS A 380 2.57 26.41 -0.15
C HIS A 380 2.42 27.90 0.21
N PRO A 381 1.98 28.76 -0.73
CA PRO A 381 1.80 30.18 -0.44
C PRO A 381 0.76 30.36 0.67
N GLY A 382 1.08 31.15 1.70
CA GLY A 382 0.20 31.36 2.86
C GLY A 382 0.44 30.39 4.03
N VAL A 383 1.28 29.37 3.87
CA VAL A 383 1.70 28.49 4.97
C VAL A 383 3.02 28.97 5.55
N ASN A 384 3.03 29.28 6.84
CA ASN A 384 4.20 29.78 7.56
C ASN A 384 4.90 28.65 8.33
N PHE A 385 6.14 28.33 7.95
CA PHE A 385 6.99 27.37 8.66
C PHE A 385 7.98 28.12 9.57
N PRO A 386 7.87 28.00 10.90
CA PRO A 386 8.68 28.81 11.84
C PRO A 386 10.09 28.24 12.10
N GLY A 387 10.67 27.52 11.14
CA GLY A 387 12.00 26.93 11.20
C GLY A 387 12.31 26.10 9.95
N LEU A 388 13.43 25.37 9.96
CA LEU A 388 13.91 24.59 8.81
C LEU A 388 13.24 23.22 8.68
N TRP A 389 12.83 22.59 9.78
CA TRP A 389 12.02 21.37 9.79
C TRP A 389 11.36 21.15 11.16
N TRP A 390 10.34 20.30 11.18
CA TRP A 390 9.65 19.88 12.38
C TRP A 390 10.47 18.81 13.12
N ASP A 391 10.91 19.10 14.35
CA ASP A 391 11.52 18.10 15.23
C ASP A 391 10.54 17.79 16.37
N PRO A 392 9.82 16.65 16.32
CA PRO A 392 8.84 16.32 17.34
C PRO A 392 9.48 16.00 18.70
N VAL A 393 10.79 15.72 18.76
CA VAL A 393 11.48 15.26 19.99
C VAL A 393 12.32 16.37 20.62
N HIS A 394 13.06 17.15 19.82
CA HIS A 394 13.98 18.19 20.31
C HIS A 394 13.54 19.58 19.81
N THR A 395 12.43 20.07 20.34
CA THR A 395 11.79 21.33 19.93
C THR A 395 12.59 22.59 20.27
N GLU A 396 13.62 22.50 21.11
CA GLU A 396 14.44 23.64 21.57
C GLU A 396 15.74 23.83 20.76
N LYS A 397 16.00 22.99 19.76
CA LYS A 397 17.18 23.15 18.91
C LYS A 397 17.05 24.41 18.05
N LYS A 398 18.16 25.12 17.90
CA LYS A 398 18.26 26.26 16.98
C LYS A 398 17.90 25.75 15.56
N ASP A 399 16.98 26.45 14.91
CA ASP A 399 16.52 26.23 13.53
C ASP A 399 15.46 25.13 13.31
N THR A 400 14.96 24.45 14.35
CA THR A 400 13.78 23.55 14.25
C THR A 400 12.51 24.23 14.79
N PHE A 401 11.35 23.63 14.55
CA PHE A 401 10.10 24.09 15.15
C PHE A 401 9.26 22.95 15.72
N SER A 402 8.37 23.28 16.67
CA SER A 402 7.34 22.41 17.23
C SER A 402 5.99 22.56 16.52
N LEU A 403 5.09 21.59 16.70
CA LEU A 403 3.73 21.67 16.16
C LEU A 403 2.98 22.87 16.75
N GLU A 404 3.15 23.19 18.03
CA GLU A 404 2.58 24.39 18.64
C GLU A 404 3.01 25.68 17.91
N GLN A 405 4.30 25.81 17.62
CA GLN A 405 4.83 26.96 16.89
C GLN A 405 4.24 27.02 15.48
N PHE A 406 4.18 25.89 14.77
CA PHE A 406 3.57 25.82 13.45
C PHE A 406 2.10 26.29 13.48
N LEU A 407 1.29 25.78 14.39
CA LEU A 407 -0.12 26.18 14.52
C LEU A 407 -0.26 27.66 14.87
N SER A 408 0.58 28.18 15.76
CA SER A 408 0.56 29.59 16.19
C SER A 408 0.91 30.58 15.07
N HIS A 409 1.68 30.14 14.07
CA HIS A 409 2.02 30.97 12.89
C HIS A 409 1.02 30.83 11.73
N ASN A 410 0.03 29.93 11.85
CA ASN A 410 -0.96 29.63 10.81
C ASN A 410 -2.40 29.80 11.31
N THR A 411 -2.68 30.89 12.02
CA THR A 411 -4.00 31.17 12.61
C THR A 411 -5.01 31.82 11.66
N GLN A 412 -4.56 32.25 10.47
CA GLN A 412 -5.42 32.94 9.50
C GLN A 412 -6.43 32.02 8.78
N GLY A 413 -6.18 30.71 8.78
CA GLY A 413 -7.03 29.71 8.15
C GLY A 413 -7.21 28.46 9.02
N ALA A 414 -8.12 27.57 8.62
CA ALA A 414 -8.36 26.33 9.35
C ALA A 414 -7.18 25.36 9.16
N VAL A 415 -6.61 24.85 10.26
CA VAL A 415 -5.61 23.78 10.21
C VAL A 415 -6.25 22.45 10.61
N LEU A 416 -6.19 21.46 9.73
CA LEU A 416 -6.89 20.19 9.84
C LEU A 416 -5.89 19.03 9.82
N ALA A 417 -5.96 18.12 10.79
CA ALA A 417 -5.16 16.89 10.79
C ALA A 417 -5.99 15.69 10.36
N CYS A 418 -5.65 15.09 9.22
CA CYS A 418 -6.37 13.92 8.70
C CYS A 418 -5.72 12.61 9.13
N ILE A 419 -6.53 11.69 9.69
CA ILE A 419 -6.05 10.45 10.34
C ILE A 419 -5.15 10.78 11.55
N GLY A 420 -5.45 11.89 12.21
CA GLY A 420 -4.85 12.32 13.47
C GLY A 420 -3.41 12.83 13.37
N LEU A 421 -2.84 13.11 14.54
CA LEU A 421 -1.48 13.59 14.74
C LEU A 421 -0.59 12.47 15.31
N PRO A 422 0.73 12.49 15.09
CA PRO A 422 1.66 11.60 15.76
C PRO A 422 1.75 11.92 17.26
N ASN A 423 1.94 10.91 18.08
CA ASN A 423 2.14 11.06 19.53
C ASN A 423 3.55 11.60 19.90
N GLY A 424 4.37 11.91 18.89
CA GLY A 424 5.76 12.31 19.09
C GLY A 424 5.92 13.72 19.64
N ASP A 425 4.98 14.63 19.35
CA ASP A 425 5.05 16.04 19.72
C ASP A 425 3.82 16.45 20.56
N PRO A 426 3.95 16.56 21.89
CA PRO A 426 2.87 16.99 22.78
C PRO A 426 2.79 18.52 22.96
N SER A 427 3.64 19.32 22.29
CA SER A 427 3.75 20.78 22.54
C SER A 427 2.43 21.52 22.41
N TRP A 428 1.61 21.14 21.42
CA TRP A 428 0.36 21.81 21.09
C TRP A 428 -0.78 21.53 22.09
N GLU A 429 -0.71 20.45 22.88
CA GLU A 429 -1.84 19.95 23.69
C GLU A 429 -2.35 20.94 24.75
N ARG A 430 -1.51 21.91 25.16
CA ARG A 430 -1.88 22.96 26.12
C ARG A 430 -2.52 24.19 25.46
N SER A 431 -2.10 24.50 24.24
CA SER A 431 -2.42 25.75 23.55
C SER A 431 -3.50 25.58 22.49
N PHE A 432 -3.74 24.34 22.04
CA PHE A 432 -4.72 23.99 21.02
C PHE A 432 -5.61 22.83 21.48
N SER A 433 -6.85 22.85 21.02
CA SER A 433 -7.84 21.80 21.15
C SER A 433 -8.10 21.14 19.80
N ARG A 434 -8.50 19.87 19.85
CA ARG A 434 -8.76 19.06 18.66
C ARG A 434 -10.25 18.76 18.55
N TRP A 435 -10.94 19.35 17.58
CA TRP A 435 -12.36 19.16 17.36
C TRP A 435 -12.59 18.23 16.15
N PRO A 436 -13.34 17.14 16.27
CA PRO A 436 -13.49 16.18 15.19
C PRO A 436 -14.27 16.76 14.01
N LEU A 437 -13.78 16.55 12.80
CA LEU A 437 -14.41 16.93 11.52
C LEU A 437 -14.36 15.72 10.56
N GLY A 438 -15.08 14.66 10.93
CA GLY A 438 -15.11 13.41 10.19
C GLY A 438 -13.79 12.62 10.29
N VAL A 439 -13.13 12.34 9.18
CA VAL A 439 -11.82 11.67 9.15
C VAL A 439 -10.72 12.59 9.66
N CYS A 440 -10.87 13.90 9.49
CA CYS A 440 -9.93 14.90 9.94
C CYS A 440 -10.36 15.52 11.28
N ASP A 441 -9.42 16.18 11.95
CA ASP A 441 -9.66 16.93 13.18
C ASP A 441 -9.25 18.38 12.97
N HIS A 442 -10.09 19.33 13.39
CA HIS A 442 -9.80 20.76 13.38
C HIS A 442 -8.97 21.13 14.61
N LEU A 443 -7.79 21.70 14.36
CA LEU A 443 -6.87 22.18 15.39
C LEU A 443 -7.18 23.66 15.65
N VAL A 444 -7.79 23.93 16.80
CA VAL A 444 -8.26 25.27 17.17
C VAL A 444 -7.55 25.76 18.43
N PRO A 445 -7.33 27.07 18.62
CA PRO A 445 -6.79 27.59 19.87
C PRO A 445 -7.61 27.11 21.08
N ALA A 446 -6.96 26.78 22.19
CA ALA A 446 -7.63 26.23 23.38
C ALA A 446 -8.62 27.21 24.05
N GLN A 447 -8.49 28.50 23.75
CA GLN A 447 -9.39 29.56 24.24
C GLN A 447 -10.66 29.70 23.38
N GLU A 448 -10.73 29.02 22.23
CA GLU A 448 -11.87 29.09 21.33
C GLU A 448 -13.11 28.45 21.97
N HIS A 449 -14.25 29.13 21.88
CA HIS A 449 -15.49 28.65 22.49
C HIS A 449 -16.10 27.51 21.66
N PHE A 450 -16.21 26.33 22.28
CA PHE A 450 -16.84 25.20 21.63
C PHE A 450 -18.36 25.23 21.81
N HIS A 451 -19.11 25.19 20.69
CA HIS A 451 -20.57 25.13 20.65
C HIS A 451 -21.05 23.71 20.30
N PRO A 452 -21.42 22.87 21.28
CA PRO A 452 -21.66 21.44 21.06
C PRO A 452 -22.77 21.12 20.06
N GLU A 453 -23.93 21.77 20.18
CA GLU A 453 -25.09 21.51 19.32
C GLU A 453 -24.89 21.99 17.88
N GLU A 454 -24.15 23.08 17.69
CA GLU A 454 -23.79 23.57 16.36
C GLU A 454 -22.79 22.63 15.70
N TRP A 455 -21.75 22.22 16.45
CA TRP A 455 -20.75 21.29 15.95
C TRP A 455 -21.35 19.94 15.61
N ALA A 456 -22.23 19.41 16.47
CA ALA A 456 -22.98 18.19 16.21
C ALA A 456 -23.83 18.27 14.94
N ARG A 457 -24.52 19.39 14.69
CA ARG A 457 -25.28 19.59 13.44
C ARG A 457 -24.36 19.64 12.22
N ARG A 458 -23.22 20.34 12.33
CA ARG A 458 -22.24 20.48 11.25
C ARG A 458 -21.65 19.13 10.82
N THR A 459 -21.33 18.25 11.76
CA THR A 459 -20.64 16.99 11.47
C THR A 459 -21.57 15.80 11.23
N ARG A 460 -22.87 15.95 11.52
CA ARG A 460 -23.88 14.87 11.46
C ARG A 460 -23.88 14.09 10.14
N TYR A 461 -23.78 14.80 9.02
CA TYR A 461 -23.80 14.22 7.66
C TYR A 461 -22.65 14.76 6.81
N ILE A 462 -21.45 14.76 7.38
CA ILE A 462 -20.28 15.36 6.74
C ILE A 462 -19.85 14.66 5.44
N TYR A 463 -20.15 13.37 5.31
CA TYR A 463 -19.79 12.57 4.13
C TYR A 463 -20.99 11.86 3.53
N ASN A 464 -21.04 11.82 2.19
CA ASN A 464 -21.98 11.01 1.44
C ASN A 464 -21.40 9.62 1.12
N TRP A 465 -21.14 8.84 2.18
CA TRP A 465 -20.47 7.54 2.06
C TRP A 465 -21.46 6.37 2.12
N THR A 466 -21.54 5.58 1.05
CA THR A 466 -22.54 4.52 0.87
C THR A 466 -21.97 3.10 0.88
N GLU A 467 -20.66 2.92 1.02
CA GLU A 467 -20.08 1.56 0.98
C GLU A 467 -20.44 0.76 2.23
N PRO A 468 -20.87 -0.51 2.07
CA PRO A 468 -21.09 -1.41 3.21
C PRO A 468 -19.80 -1.62 4.00
N HIS A 469 -19.89 -1.74 5.33
CA HIS A 469 -18.73 -1.81 6.22
C HIS A 469 -17.75 -2.95 5.88
N ASN A 470 -18.25 -4.18 5.73
CA ASN A 470 -17.42 -5.37 5.51
C ASN A 470 -17.38 -5.85 4.05
N SER A 471 -17.34 -4.93 3.09
CA SER A 471 -17.41 -5.25 1.65
C SER A 471 -16.06 -5.46 0.96
N PHE A 472 -14.93 -5.09 1.58
CA PHE A 472 -13.60 -5.10 0.95
C PHE A 472 -12.65 -6.11 1.58
N HIS A 473 -11.68 -6.58 0.78
CA HIS A 473 -10.65 -7.51 1.23
C HIS A 473 -9.80 -6.91 2.36
N PRO A 474 -9.50 -7.64 3.46
CA PRO A 474 -8.80 -7.08 4.62
C PRO A 474 -7.43 -6.45 4.33
N GLY A 475 -6.71 -6.93 3.32
CA GLY A 475 -5.40 -6.42 2.90
C GLY A 475 -5.43 -5.27 1.89
N SER A 476 -6.58 -4.63 1.67
CA SER A 476 -6.80 -3.63 0.61
C SER A 476 -6.88 -2.20 1.15
N TRP A 477 -6.51 -1.21 0.33
CA TRP A 477 -6.65 0.20 0.70
C TRP A 477 -8.11 0.64 0.74
N GLU A 478 -8.98 -0.02 -0.01
CA GLU A 478 -10.43 0.17 0.00
C GLU A 478 -11.00 -0.17 1.37
N ARG A 479 -10.53 -1.26 2.00
CA ARG A 479 -10.91 -1.62 3.37
C ARG A 479 -10.49 -0.54 4.37
N VAL A 480 -9.26 -0.02 4.25
CA VAL A 480 -8.75 1.04 5.13
C VAL A 480 -9.54 2.32 4.96
N ALA A 481 -9.74 2.79 3.73
CA ALA A 481 -10.53 3.98 3.43
C ALA A 481 -11.98 3.83 3.93
N ASN A 482 -12.59 2.67 3.71
CA ASN A 482 -13.94 2.39 4.19
C ASN A 482 -14.00 2.43 5.72
N GLU A 483 -13.05 1.78 6.41
CA GLU A 483 -12.99 1.81 7.88
C GLU A 483 -12.86 3.23 8.42
N GLU A 484 -11.98 4.06 7.86
CA GLU A 484 -11.83 5.47 8.25
C GLU A 484 -13.16 6.24 8.09
N MET A 485 -13.88 6.03 6.98
CA MET A 485 -15.17 6.67 6.76
C MET A 485 -16.24 6.18 7.75
N TRP A 486 -16.24 4.89 8.09
CA TRP A 486 -17.16 4.34 9.09
C TRP A 486 -16.83 4.90 10.48
N GLN A 487 -15.57 4.86 10.92
CA GLN A 487 -15.15 5.41 12.21
C GLN A 487 -15.39 6.93 12.30
N ALA A 488 -15.25 7.68 11.21
CA ALA A 488 -15.52 9.12 11.16
C ALA A 488 -16.92 9.51 11.65
N ARG A 489 -17.94 8.66 11.43
CA ARG A 489 -19.34 8.94 11.83
C ARG A 489 -19.49 9.13 13.33
N MET A 490 -18.75 8.37 14.14
CA MET A 490 -18.89 8.42 15.59
C MET A 490 -18.02 9.48 16.27
N LYS A 491 -17.02 10.04 15.58
CA LYS A 491 -15.98 10.84 16.25
C LYS A 491 -16.53 12.03 17.02
N THR A 492 -17.56 12.68 16.49
CA THR A 492 -18.22 13.80 17.20
C THR A 492 -18.96 13.31 18.45
N ALA A 493 -19.70 12.21 18.37
CA ALA A 493 -20.40 11.64 19.53
C ALA A 493 -19.40 11.21 20.62
N PHE A 494 -18.26 10.62 20.22
CA PHE A 494 -17.17 10.26 21.11
C PHE A 494 -16.52 11.48 21.77
N PHE A 495 -16.20 12.51 20.99
CA PHE A 495 -15.61 13.75 21.52
C PHE A 495 -16.51 14.42 22.54
N LEU A 496 -17.82 14.50 22.27
CA LEU A 496 -18.80 15.07 23.21
C LEU A 496 -18.91 14.26 24.50
N PHE A 497 -18.80 12.93 24.41
CA PHE A 497 -18.74 12.05 25.57
C PHE A 497 -17.51 12.32 26.43
N ASP A 498 -16.33 12.39 25.80
CA ASP A 498 -15.06 12.65 26.50
C ASP A 498 -15.04 14.05 27.11
N LEU A 499 -15.56 15.06 26.41
CA LEU A 499 -15.74 16.41 26.94
C LEU A 499 -16.67 16.42 28.16
N ALA A 500 -17.76 15.65 28.14
CA ALA A 500 -18.67 15.51 29.29
C ALA A 500 -17.99 14.89 30.52
N GLU A 501 -17.11 13.92 30.34
CA GLU A 501 -16.35 13.31 31.44
C GLU A 501 -15.42 14.32 32.12
N ARG A 502 -14.83 15.24 31.35
CA ARG A 502 -13.86 16.24 31.83
C ARG A 502 -14.47 17.46 32.52
N ILE A 503 -15.69 17.85 32.15
CA ILE A 503 -16.35 19.02 32.74
C ILE A 503 -17.18 18.67 33.98
N GLN A 504 -17.45 19.68 34.82
CA GLN A 504 -18.37 19.62 35.94
C GLN A 504 -19.52 20.63 35.76
N GLY A 505 -20.65 20.42 36.44
CA GLY A 505 -21.80 21.34 36.42
C GLY A 505 -22.88 20.99 35.39
N GLU A 506 -23.81 21.93 35.18
CA GLU A 506 -25.07 21.71 34.44
C GLU A 506 -24.87 21.31 32.97
N GLY A 507 -23.78 21.75 32.33
CA GLY A 507 -23.44 21.39 30.94
C GLY A 507 -23.12 19.91 30.73
N LYS A 508 -22.70 19.19 31.77
CA LYS A 508 -22.27 17.78 31.69
C LYS A 508 -23.39 16.86 31.21
N ALA A 509 -24.56 16.97 31.83
CA ALA A 509 -25.71 16.15 31.50
C ALA A 509 -26.20 16.43 30.06
N ARG A 510 -26.05 17.67 29.59
CA ARG A 510 -26.37 18.05 28.21
C ARG A 510 -25.44 17.42 27.18
N LEU A 511 -24.14 17.40 27.45
CA LEU A 511 -23.17 16.75 26.56
C LEU A 511 -23.37 15.23 26.47
N PHE A 512 -23.65 14.56 27.59
CA PHE A 512 -23.98 13.13 27.56
C PHE A 512 -25.25 12.85 26.77
N GLU A 513 -26.27 13.70 26.90
CA GLU A 513 -27.51 13.57 26.12
C GLU A 513 -27.26 13.75 24.62
N LEU A 514 -26.46 14.75 24.24
CA LEU A 514 -26.12 15.01 22.85
C LEU A 514 -25.31 13.84 22.25
N SER A 515 -24.32 13.34 23.01
CA SER A 515 -23.54 12.16 22.64
C SER A 515 -24.43 10.92 22.46
N TYR A 516 -25.29 10.62 23.44
CA TYR A 516 -26.25 9.51 23.37
C TYR A 516 -27.17 9.61 22.14
N THR A 517 -27.71 10.81 21.89
CA THR A 517 -28.61 11.05 20.76
C THR A 517 -27.92 10.77 19.43
N LEU A 518 -26.68 11.26 19.26
CA LEU A 518 -25.89 11.01 18.04
C LEU A 518 -25.57 9.53 17.87
N TYR A 519 -25.08 8.86 18.91
CA TYR A 519 -24.79 7.42 18.84
C TYR A 519 -26.03 6.60 18.48
N LYS A 520 -27.15 6.88 19.15
CA LYS A 520 -28.41 6.18 18.93
C LYS A 520 -28.86 6.33 17.48
N GLU A 521 -28.87 7.54 16.95
CA GLU A 521 -29.20 7.78 15.55
C GLU A 521 -28.29 7.04 14.58
N ILE A 522 -26.97 7.10 14.83
CA ILE A 522 -25.97 6.46 13.96
C ILE A 522 -26.17 4.93 13.92
N VAL A 523 -26.38 4.31 15.09
CA VAL A 523 -26.58 2.86 15.24
C VAL A 523 -27.93 2.43 14.67
N GLU A 524 -29.01 3.17 14.92
CA GLU A 524 -30.36 2.81 14.42
C GLU A 524 -30.49 2.96 12.90
N ARG A 525 -29.67 3.82 12.27
CA ARG A 525 -29.71 4.06 10.82
C ARG A 525 -29.04 2.98 9.99
N HIS A 526 -28.17 2.15 10.57
CA HIS A 526 -27.37 1.18 9.84
C HIS A 526 -27.55 -0.23 10.40
N THR A 527 -27.53 -1.24 9.52
CA THR A 527 -27.71 -2.65 9.93
C THR A 527 -26.39 -3.39 10.08
N ASP A 528 -25.38 -3.04 9.29
CA ASP A 528 -24.03 -3.61 9.33
C ASP A 528 -23.03 -2.49 9.64
N TYR A 529 -22.48 -2.50 10.85
CA TYR A 529 -21.65 -1.44 11.39
C TYR A 529 -20.57 -1.98 12.33
N PRO A 530 -19.47 -1.24 12.55
CA PRO A 530 -18.38 -1.66 13.42
C PRO A 530 -18.85 -2.03 14.85
N PRO A 531 -18.38 -3.15 15.43
CA PRO A 531 -18.83 -3.59 16.76
C PRO A 531 -18.65 -2.54 17.87
N ASN A 532 -17.58 -1.73 17.81
CA ASN A 532 -17.31 -0.70 18.81
C ASN A 532 -18.43 0.36 18.94
N TRP A 533 -19.33 0.49 17.96
CA TRP A 533 -20.48 1.37 18.03
C TRP A 533 -21.46 0.95 19.13
N ASP A 534 -21.72 -0.36 19.26
CA ASP A 534 -22.60 -0.90 20.30
C ASP A 534 -22.01 -0.61 21.69
N LYS A 535 -20.71 -0.86 21.87
CA LYS A 535 -20.00 -0.54 23.12
C LYS A 535 -20.13 0.94 23.48
N ASN A 536 -19.90 1.83 22.52
CA ASN A 536 -19.92 3.27 22.76
C ASN A 536 -21.34 3.80 23.04
N LEU A 537 -22.36 3.30 22.34
CA LEU A 537 -23.76 3.64 22.63
C LEU A 537 -24.17 3.15 24.03
N ALA A 538 -23.76 1.94 24.40
CA ALA A 538 -24.03 1.40 25.74
C ALA A 538 -23.41 2.27 26.84
N LEU A 539 -22.17 2.72 26.66
CA LEU A 539 -21.48 3.64 27.57
C LEU A 539 -22.17 5.01 27.63
N ALA A 540 -22.54 5.59 26.48
CA ALA A 540 -23.23 6.88 26.44
C ALA A 540 -24.58 6.84 27.16
N SER A 541 -25.35 5.76 26.96
CA SER A 541 -26.62 5.51 27.64
C SER A 541 -26.45 5.36 29.16
N GLU A 542 -25.38 4.67 29.57
CA GLU A 542 -25.06 4.42 30.99
C GLU A 542 -24.64 5.71 31.71
N ARG A 543 -23.80 6.53 31.08
CA ARG A 543 -23.39 7.83 31.65
C ARG A 543 -24.53 8.84 31.68
N LEU A 544 -25.41 8.82 30.68
CA LEU A 544 -26.61 9.65 30.68
C LEU A 544 -27.54 9.26 31.84
N LEU A 545 -27.74 7.97 32.10
CA LEU A 545 -28.50 7.47 33.25
C LEU A 545 -27.93 8.02 34.57
N ARG A 546 -26.62 7.90 34.77
CA ARG A 546 -25.94 8.39 35.99
C ARG A 546 -26.00 9.92 36.14
N SER A 547 -26.10 10.66 35.05
CA SER A 547 -26.20 12.12 35.08
C SER A 547 -27.53 12.64 35.64
N GLY A 548 -28.56 11.78 35.75
CA GLY A 548 -29.85 12.14 36.34
C GLY A 548 -30.69 13.10 35.50
N LYS A 549 -30.42 13.22 34.19
CA LYS A 549 -31.11 14.17 33.32
C LYS A 549 -32.60 13.81 33.16
N GLN A 550 -33.47 14.79 33.41
CA GLN A 550 -34.92 14.66 33.20
C GLN A 550 -35.23 14.63 31.69
N GLY A 551 -36.05 13.67 31.24
CA GLY A 551 -36.49 13.53 29.85
C GLY A 551 -36.35 12.12 29.25
N HIS A 552 -35.52 11.26 29.85
CA HIS A 552 -35.35 9.86 29.43
C HIS A 552 -35.79 8.92 30.55
N SER A 553 -36.48 7.82 30.22
CA SER A 553 -36.87 6.82 31.22
C SER A 553 -35.65 6.04 31.69
N PRO A 554 -35.39 5.93 33.01
CA PRO A 554 -34.29 5.10 33.53
C PRO A 554 -34.34 3.65 33.04
N ASP A 555 -35.53 3.06 32.91
CA ASP A 555 -35.70 1.69 32.38
C ASP A 555 -35.28 1.58 30.91
N SER A 556 -35.53 2.63 30.11
CA SER A 556 -35.15 2.67 28.70
C SER A 556 -33.63 2.77 28.51
N LEU A 557 -32.95 3.60 29.32
CA LEU A 557 -31.50 3.75 29.27
C LEU A 557 -30.79 2.49 29.76
N LEU A 558 -31.28 1.87 30.84
CA LEU A 558 -30.77 0.58 31.31
C LEU A 558 -30.94 -0.51 30.25
N THR A 559 -32.10 -0.58 29.62
CA THR A 559 -32.37 -1.57 28.58
C THR A 559 -31.46 -1.36 27.36
N CYS A 560 -31.27 -0.11 26.93
CA CYS A 560 -30.35 0.25 25.84
C CYS A 560 -28.90 -0.17 26.17
N SER A 561 -28.39 0.19 27.36
CA SER A 561 -27.03 -0.18 27.76
C SER A 561 -26.81 -1.69 27.86
N ILE A 562 -27.76 -2.42 28.45
CA ILE A 562 -27.69 -3.88 28.53
C ILE A 562 -27.68 -4.51 27.14
N GLN A 563 -28.62 -4.10 26.27
CA GLN A 563 -28.76 -4.64 24.92
C GLN A 563 -27.48 -4.45 24.11
N HIS A 564 -26.95 -3.24 24.03
CA HIS A 564 -25.79 -2.96 23.19
C HIS A 564 -24.49 -3.51 23.76
N PHE A 565 -24.31 -3.60 25.09
CA PHE A 565 -23.18 -4.35 25.64
C PHE A 565 -23.25 -5.85 25.33
N SER A 566 -24.44 -6.45 25.38
CA SER A 566 -24.63 -7.84 24.96
C SER A 566 -24.30 -8.02 23.47
N LEU A 567 -24.82 -7.15 22.59
CA LEU A 567 -24.50 -7.20 21.15
C LEU A 567 -22.99 -7.04 20.88
N TYR A 568 -22.30 -6.18 21.63
CA TYR A 568 -20.84 -6.05 21.53
C TYR A 568 -20.13 -7.35 21.91
N LEU A 569 -20.52 -7.98 23.04
CA LEU A 569 -19.93 -9.24 23.51
C LEU A 569 -20.18 -10.40 22.53
N ASP A 570 -21.32 -10.39 21.84
CA ASP A 570 -21.65 -11.38 20.81
C ASP A 570 -20.77 -11.20 19.56
N LYS A 571 -20.51 -9.95 19.16
CA LYS A 571 -19.66 -9.61 18.00
C LYS A 571 -18.16 -9.79 18.30
N GLU A 572 -17.70 -9.42 19.49
CA GLU A 572 -16.29 -9.39 19.89
C GLU A 572 -16.05 -10.16 21.23
N PRO A 573 -16.23 -11.49 21.24
CA PRO A 573 -16.15 -12.28 22.48
C PRO A 573 -14.73 -12.37 23.06
N THR A 574 -13.70 -12.13 22.24
CA THR A 574 -12.28 -12.24 22.59
C THR A 574 -11.64 -10.91 23.02
N ASP A 575 -12.41 -9.82 23.08
CA ASP A 575 -11.89 -8.52 23.52
C ASP A 575 -11.39 -8.59 24.97
N SER A 576 -10.23 -7.95 25.25
CA SER A 576 -9.65 -7.87 26.59
C SER A 576 -10.58 -7.24 27.65
N GLN A 577 -11.50 -6.39 27.24
CA GLN A 577 -12.50 -5.72 28.08
C GLN A 577 -13.77 -6.58 28.27
N ALA A 578 -13.93 -7.69 27.56
CA ALA A 578 -15.12 -8.53 27.63
C ALA A 578 -15.48 -8.98 29.07
N PRO A 579 -14.53 -9.38 29.95
CA PRO A 579 -14.85 -9.71 31.33
C PRO A 579 -15.45 -8.52 32.10
N ALA A 580 -14.87 -7.33 31.95
CA ALA A 580 -15.36 -6.12 32.59
C ALA A 580 -16.77 -5.72 32.09
N ILE A 581 -17.02 -5.87 30.79
CA ILE A 581 -18.33 -5.60 30.18
C ILE A 581 -19.38 -6.59 30.69
N ARG A 582 -19.05 -7.88 30.83
CA ARG A 582 -19.97 -8.88 31.42
C ARG A 582 -20.36 -8.54 32.87
N THR A 583 -19.41 -8.08 33.67
CA THR A 583 -19.68 -7.60 35.03
C THR A 583 -20.59 -6.37 35.02
N ALA A 584 -20.33 -5.41 34.12
CA ALA A 584 -21.18 -4.23 33.97
C ALA A 584 -22.62 -4.60 33.58
N VAL A 585 -22.81 -5.50 32.60
CA VAL A 585 -24.14 -6.01 32.20
C VAL A 585 -24.87 -6.65 33.38
N SER A 586 -24.16 -7.43 34.19
CA SER A 586 -24.74 -8.09 35.38
C SER A 586 -25.23 -7.08 36.42
N HIS A 587 -24.45 -6.02 36.65
CA HIS A 587 -24.83 -4.92 37.54
C HIS A 587 -26.07 -4.16 37.01
N LEU A 588 -26.07 -3.79 35.73
CA LEU A 588 -27.17 -3.05 35.10
C LEU A 588 -28.49 -3.88 35.12
N LEU A 589 -28.41 -5.19 34.95
CA LEU A 589 -29.57 -6.09 35.06
C LEU A 589 -30.18 -6.09 36.47
N GLN A 590 -29.34 -6.11 37.51
CA GLN A 590 -29.80 -6.01 38.90
C GLN A 590 -30.47 -4.66 39.17
N GLU A 591 -29.87 -3.58 38.69
CA GLU A 591 -30.40 -2.22 38.85
C GLU A 591 -31.76 -2.05 38.16
N ARG A 592 -31.91 -2.56 36.93
CA ARG A 592 -33.19 -2.58 36.20
C ARG A 592 -34.25 -3.38 36.95
N THR A 593 -33.88 -4.53 37.52
CA THR A 593 -34.80 -5.36 38.30
C THR A 593 -35.29 -4.62 39.54
N ARG A 594 -34.39 -3.94 40.26
CA ARG A 594 -34.75 -3.11 41.43
C ARG A 594 -35.68 -1.94 41.05
N LEU A 595 -35.42 -1.27 39.93
CA LEU A 595 -36.26 -0.17 39.45
C LEU A 595 -37.67 -0.63 39.10
N ARG A 596 -37.79 -1.77 38.41
CA ARG A 596 -39.09 -2.38 38.08
C ARG A 596 -39.84 -2.82 39.33
N GLN A 597 -39.16 -3.44 40.30
CA GLN A 597 -39.77 -3.83 41.58
C GLN A 597 -40.33 -2.63 42.36
N LYS A 598 -39.64 -1.49 42.36
CA LYS A 598 -40.13 -0.25 42.99
C LYS A 598 -41.35 0.38 42.29
N HIS A 599 -41.63 0.00 41.04
CA HIS A 599 -42.74 0.52 40.23
C HIS A 599 -43.86 -0.50 40.00
N THR A 600 -43.75 -1.70 40.57
CA THR A 600 -44.86 -2.65 40.72
C THR A 600 -45.63 -2.30 42.00
N PRO A 601 -46.94 -2.02 41.94
CA PRO A 601 -47.75 -1.66 43.10
C PRO A 601 -47.86 -2.79 44.13
#